data_AF-A0A0Q4KR13-F1
#
_entry.id   AF-A0A0Q4KR13-F1
#
_cell.length_a   1.000
_cell.length_b   1.000
_cell.length_c   1.000
_cell.angle_alpha   90.00
_cell.angle_beta   90.00
_cell.angle_gamma   90.00
#
_symmetry.space_group_name_H-M   'P 1'
#
loop_
_entity.id
_entity.type
_entity.pdbx_description
1 polymer ?
#
loop_
_entity_poly.entity_id
_entity_poly.type
_entity_poly.pdbx_seq_one_letter_code
_entity_poly.pdbx_strand_id
1 'polypeptide(L)'
;MVRQEKAYPVYDEDYRDNVDALREEIEARHPTLHCVGRNGMHRYNNQDHAMMTAMLTVRNIQAGARIHDIWSVNEDAEYHEAGNEGEQAGIAAALGSVRAVPERLKAA
;
A
#
# COMPACT_ATOMS: atom_id res chain seq x y z
N MET A 1 14.24 10.64 22.76
CA MET A 1 13.78 10.57 21.36
C MET A 1 14.92 10.95 20.45
N VAL A 2 15.11 10.24 19.34
CA VAL A 2 16.09 10.56 18.29
C VAL A 2 15.32 11.15 17.11
N ARG A 3 15.87 12.16 16.43
CA ARG A 3 15.25 12.73 15.23
C ARG A 3 15.37 11.74 14.06
N GLN A 4 14.24 11.44 13.43
CA GLN A 4 14.19 10.60 12.24
C GLN A 4 13.91 11.49 11.02
N GLU A 5 14.88 11.58 10.12
CA GLU A 5 14.67 12.25 8.83
C GLU A 5 13.71 11.42 7.96
N LYS A 6 12.87 12.10 7.16
CA LYS A 6 11.90 11.48 6.24
C LYS A 6 10.91 10.53 6.92
N ALA A 7 10.44 10.91 8.11
CA ALA A 7 9.50 10.10 8.88
C ALA A 7 8.12 9.90 8.21
N TYR A 8 7.73 10.86 7.36
CA TYR A 8 6.42 10.90 6.72
C TYR A 8 6.53 11.34 5.25
N PRO A 9 5.81 10.68 4.33
CA PRO A 9 5.64 11.15 2.97
C PRO A 9 4.92 12.50 2.91
N VAL A 10 5.23 13.29 1.89
CA VAL A 10 4.56 14.55 1.59
C VAL A 10 3.71 14.35 0.35
N TYR A 11 2.43 14.66 0.45
CA TYR A 11 1.48 14.59 -0.66
C TYR A 11 1.33 15.98 -1.27
N ASP A 12 2.21 16.31 -2.21
CA ASP A 12 2.11 17.52 -3.03
C ASP A 12 1.28 17.27 -4.30
N GLU A 13 1.20 18.27 -5.18
CA GLU A 13 0.42 18.21 -6.42
C GLU A 13 0.94 17.19 -7.42
N ASP A 14 2.25 16.93 -7.41
CA ASP A 14 2.93 16.01 -8.33
C ASP A 14 3.14 14.61 -7.72
N TYR A 15 2.82 14.41 -6.44
CA TYR A 15 3.08 13.18 -5.67
C TYR A 15 2.64 11.92 -6.42
N ARG A 16 1.39 11.89 -6.90
CA ARG A 16 0.82 10.70 -7.53
C ARG A 16 1.58 10.37 -8.81
N ASP A 17 1.81 11.37 -9.64
CA ASP A 17 2.43 11.21 -10.95
C ASP A 17 3.92 10.81 -10.79
N ASN A 18 4.61 11.35 -9.79
CA ASN A 18 5.98 10.97 -9.44
C ASN A 18 6.08 9.53 -8.91
N VAL A 19 5.15 9.11 -8.04
CA VAL A 19 5.11 7.74 -7.50
C VAL A 19 4.79 6.73 -8.60
N ASP A 20 3.84 7.03 -9.48
CA ASP A 20 3.50 6.17 -10.61
C ASP A 20 4.67 6.05 -11.59
N ALA A 21 5.33 7.15 -11.95
CA ALA A 21 6.51 7.12 -12.83
C ALA A 21 7.66 6.30 -12.23
N LEU A 22 7.96 6.48 -10.93
CA LEU A 22 8.99 5.70 -10.23
C LEU A 22 8.63 4.21 -10.16
N ARG A 23 7.37 3.88 -9.87
CA ARG A 23 6.88 2.50 -9.85
C ARG A 23 7.09 1.83 -11.20
N GLU A 24 6.58 2.44 -12.27
CA GLU A 24 6.63 1.88 -13.62
C GLU A 24 8.07 1.63 -14.07
N GLU A 25 8.94 2.60 -13.81
CA GLU A 25 10.38 2.50 -14.09
C GLU A 25 11.05 1.33 -13.37
N ILE A 26 10.84 1.22 -12.05
CA ILE A 26 11.44 0.17 -11.23
C ILE A 26 10.92 -1.20 -11.65
N GLU A 27 9.61 -1.34 -11.85
CA GLU A 27 8.99 -2.61 -12.27
C GLU A 27 9.51 -3.06 -13.65
N ALA A 28 9.71 -2.13 -14.58
CA ALA A 28 10.21 -2.44 -15.92
C ALA A 28 11.70 -2.81 -15.92
N ARG A 29 12.54 -2.07 -15.18
CA ARG A 29 14.00 -2.26 -15.20
C ARG A 29 14.51 -3.28 -14.22
N HIS A 30 13.81 -3.46 -13.11
CA HIS A 30 14.23 -4.28 -11.98
C HIS A 30 13.07 -5.18 -11.52
N PRO A 31 12.66 -6.17 -12.34
CA PRO A 31 11.49 -7.00 -12.06
C PRO A 31 11.59 -7.83 -10.76
N THR A 32 12.79 -7.96 -10.20
CA THR A 32 13.04 -8.66 -8.92
C THR A 32 13.16 -7.70 -7.73
N LEU A 33 13.07 -6.39 -7.94
CA LEU A 33 13.07 -5.37 -6.88
C LEU A 33 11.63 -5.04 -6.49
N HIS A 34 11.32 -5.17 -5.21
CA HIS A 34 9.98 -4.92 -4.69
C HIS A 34 9.99 -3.81 -3.63
N CYS A 35 9.28 -2.72 -3.92
CA CYS A 35 9.08 -1.62 -2.99
C CYS A 35 7.89 -1.92 -2.08
N VAL A 36 8.14 -1.98 -0.77
CA VAL A 36 7.11 -2.29 0.25
C VAL A 36 7.18 -1.31 1.42
N GLY A 37 6.10 -1.23 2.20
CA GLY A 37 6.01 -0.41 3.40
C GLY A 37 6.04 1.10 3.12
N ARG A 38 6.14 1.90 4.20
CA ARG A 38 5.96 3.36 4.19
C ARG A 38 6.86 4.07 3.18
N ASN A 39 8.17 3.82 3.28
CA ASN A 39 9.17 4.52 2.48
C ASN A 39 9.36 3.90 1.11
N GLY A 40 9.24 2.57 0.98
CA GLY A 40 9.36 1.90 -0.31
C GLY A 40 8.23 2.31 -1.25
N MET A 41 7.00 2.39 -0.74
CA MET A 41 5.84 2.79 -1.53
C MET A 41 5.53 4.30 -1.45
N HIS A 42 6.31 5.05 -0.67
CA HIS A 42 6.11 6.46 -0.36
C HIS A 42 4.67 6.81 0.09
N ARG A 43 3.98 5.91 0.80
CA ARG A 43 2.61 6.10 1.30
C ARG A 43 2.60 6.15 2.81
N TYR A 44 1.80 7.05 3.38
CA TYR A 44 1.43 6.99 4.77
C TYR A 44 0.67 5.69 5.02
N ASN A 45 1.14 4.91 6.00
CA ASN A 45 0.56 3.63 6.36
C ASN A 45 0.91 3.33 7.82
N ASN A 46 0.02 2.66 8.54
CA ASN A 46 0.35 2.17 9.87
C ASN A 46 1.26 0.93 9.78
N GLN A 47 1.84 0.51 10.90
CA GLN A 47 2.85 -0.57 10.92
C GLN A 47 2.28 -1.89 10.38
N ASP A 48 1.05 -2.21 10.72
CA ASP A 48 0.27 -3.36 10.25
C ASP A 48 0.10 -3.33 8.73
N HIS A 49 -0.25 -2.20 8.14
CA HIS A 49 -0.35 -2.05 6.68
C HIS A 49 1.02 -2.17 6.00
N ALA A 50 2.06 -1.56 6.58
CA ALA A 50 3.41 -1.69 6.05
C ALA A 50 3.86 -3.16 6.04
N MET A 51 3.59 -3.89 7.12
CA MET A 51 3.85 -5.33 7.23
C MET A 51 3.01 -6.14 6.24
N MET A 52 1.75 -5.79 6.04
CA MET A 52 0.87 -6.44 5.07
C MET A 52 1.43 -6.39 3.66
N THR A 53 1.90 -5.22 3.22
CA THR A 53 2.50 -5.08 1.88
C THR A 53 3.71 -5.99 1.68
N ALA A 54 4.52 -6.21 2.73
CA ALA A 54 5.64 -7.15 2.69
C ALA A 54 5.15 -8.61 2.59
N MET A 55 4.17 -9.01 3.41
CA MET A 55 3.62 -10.36 3.39
C MET A 55 2.99 -10.73 2.04
N LEU A 56 2.21 -9.83 1.45
CA LEU A 56 1.59 -10.03 0.14
C LEU A 56 2.64 -10.09 -0.98
N THR A 57 3.71 -9.29 -0.87
CA THR A 57 4.85 -9.36 -1.80
C THR A 57 5.53 -10.72 -1.75
N VAL A 58 5.79 -11.27 -0.55
CA VAL A 58 6.36 -12.61 -0.40
C VAL A 58 5.46 -13.68 -1.02
N ARG A 59 4.13 -13.58 -0.85
CA ARG A 59 3.18 -14.51 -1.50
C ARG A 59 3.24 -14.42 -3.02
N ASN A 60 3.34 -13.22 -3.60
CA ASN A 60 3.53 -13.04 -5.04
C ASN A 60 4.82 -13.72 -5.53
N ILE A 61 5.92 -13.55 -4.79
CA ILE A 61 7.22 -14.18 -5.11
C ILE A 61 7.08 -15.71 -5.07
N GLN A 62 6.48 -16.27 -4.02
CA GLN A 62 6.26 -17.71 -3.90
C GLN A 62 5.36 -18.27 -5.01
N ALA A 63 4.35 -17.51 -5.44
CA ALA A 63 3.47 -17.89 -6.53
C ALA A 63 4.12 -17.76 -7.92
N GLY A 64 5.24 -17.05 -8.04
CA GLY A 64 5.86 -16.71 -9.32
C GLY A 64 5.02 -15.76 -10.19
N ALA A 65 4.00 -15.12 -9.61
CA ALA A 65 3.06 -14.25 -10.30
C ALA A 65 2.48 -13.19 -9.35
N ARG A 66 2.06 -12.05 -9.90
CA ARG A 66 1.36 -10.99 -9.16
C ARG A 66 -0.10 -11.39 -8.93
N ILE A 67 -0.35 -12.15 -7.87
CA ILE A 67 -1.70 -12.58 -7.44
C ILE A 67 -2.35 -11.59 -6.46
N HIS A 68 -1.54 -10.72 -5.84
CA HIS A 68 -1.99 -9.62 -4.97
C HIS A 68 -1.44 -8.29 -5.49
N ASP A 69 -2.31 -7.29 -5.61
CA ASP A 69 -1.88 -5.92 -5.85
C ASP A 69 -1.61 -5.19 -4.53
N ILE A 70 -0.34 -5.10 -4.15
CA ILE A 70 0.06 -4.44 -2.91
C ILE A 70 -0.24 -2.94 -2.91
N TRP A 71 -0.38 -2.30 -4.08
CA TRP A 71 -0.71 -0.88 -4.19
C TRP A 71 -2.16 -0.59 -3.83
N SER A 72 -3.02 -1.60 -3.83
CA SER A 72 -4.41 -1.49 -3.39
C SER A 72 -4.58 -1.57 -1.86
N VAL A 73 -3.54 -1.89 -1.10
CA VAL A 73 -3.59 -1.88 0.37
C VAL A 73 -3.90 -0.47 0.86
N ASN A 74 -5.01 -0.30 1.56
CA ASN A 74 -5.48 0.99 2.03
C ASN A 74 -5.16 1.24 3.52
N GLU A 75 -4.78 2.48 3.83
CA GLU A 75 -4.53 2.99 5.19
C GLU A 75 -5.81 3.11 6.03
N ASP A 76 -6.97 3.21 5.38
CA ASP A 76 -8.28 3.27 6.06
C ASP A 76 -8.88 1.87 6.29
N ALA A 77 -8.24 0.81 5.80
CA ALA A 77 -8.68 -0.55 6.06
C ALA A 77 -8.29 -0.96 7.49
N GLU A 78 -9.27 -1.14 8.37
CA GLU A 78 -9.00 -1.75 9.68
C GLU A 78 -8.63 -3.22 9.49
N TYR A 79 -7.33 -3.51 9.58
CA TYR A 79 -6.88 -4.88 9.72
C TYR A 79 -7.05 -5.30 11.19
N HIS A 80 -8.08 -6.10 11.45
CA HIS A 80 -8.17 -6.82 12.70
C HIS A 80 -7.34 -8.09 12.56
N GLU A 81 -6.34 -8.27 13.42
CA GLU A 81 -5.58 -9.52 13.54
C GLU A 81 -6.55 -10.65 13.90
N ALA A 82 -7.11 -11.31 12.89
CA ALA A 82 -7.88 -12.51 13.04
C ALA A 82 -6.95 -13.71 12.79
N GLY A 83 -7.12 -14.79 13.56
CA GLY A 83 -6.39 -16.04 13.37
C GLY A 83 -6.62 -16.63 11.96
N ASN A 84 -6.10 -17.83 11.70
CA ASN A 84 -6.05 -18.48 10.36
C ASN A 84 -7.33 -18.36 9.51
N GLU A 85 -8.52 -18.31 10.13
CA GLU A 85 -9.82 -18.17 9.45
C GLU A 85 -10.14 -16.73 8.99
N GLY A 86 -9.61 -15.71 9.64
CA GLY A 86 -9.84 -14.30 9.30
C GLY A 86 -8.68 -13.63 8.55
N GLU A 87 -7.58 -14.33 8.30
CA GLU A 87 -6.46 -13.81 7.51
C GLU A 87 -6.89 -13.49 6.07
N GLN A 88 -7.62 -14.39 5.40
CA GLN A 88 -8.14 -14.14 4.05
C GLN A 88 -9.16 -12.99 4.04
N ALA A 89 -10.01 -12.92 5.07
CA ALA A 89 -10.96 -11.82 5.23
C ALA A 89 -10.25 -10.48 5.45
N GLY A 90 -9.19 -10.46 6.25
CA GLY A 90 -8.36 -9.28 6.49
C GLY A 90 -7.59 -8.83 5.25
N ILE A 91 -7.07 -9.76 4.44
CA ILE A 91 -6.46 -9.43 3.14
C ILE A 91 -7.51 -8.84 2.19
N ALA A 92 -8.68 -9.44 2.08
CA ALA A 92 -9.76 -8.93 1.24
C ALA A 92 -10.21 -7.52 1.68
N ALA A 93 -10.33 -7.28 3.00
CA ALA A 93 -10.64 -5.97 3.54
C ALA A 93 -9.54 -4.94 3.24
N ALA A 94 -8.26 -5.31 3.37
CA ALA A 94 -7.13 -4.45 3.09
C ALA A 94 -7.03 -4.03 1.61
N LEU A 95 -7.31 -4.97 0.69
CA LEU A 95 -7.25 -4.75 -0.76
C LEU A 95 -8.53 -4.08 -1.32
N GLY A 96 -9.67 -4.25 -0.65
CA GLY A 96 -10.97 -3.76 -1.12
C GLY A 96 -11.45 -2.46 -0.49
N SER A 97 -10.81 -1.99 0.59
CA SER A 97 -11.20 -0.75 1.26
C SER A 97 -10.90 0.46 0.36
N VAL A 98 -11.92 1.28 0.10
CA VAL A 98 -11.79 2.56 -0.60
C VAL A 98 -11.90 3.70 0.41
N ARG A 99 -11.02 4.70 0.29
CA ARG A 99 -11.09 5.92 1.11
C ARG A 99 -12.36 6.69 0.76
N ALA A 100 -13.25 6.89 1.74
CA ALA A 100 -14.43 7.70 1.55
C ALA A 100 -14.01 9.18 1.41
N VAL A 101 -14.17 9.75 0.21
CA VAL A 101 -13.90 11.16 -0.05
C VAL A 101 -15.24 11.91 -0.11
N PRO A 102 -15.40 13.05 0.59
CA PRO A 102 -16.62 13.85 0.47
C PRO A 102 -16.83 14.30 -0.98
N GLU A 103 -17.98 13.97 -1.56
CA GLU A 103 -18.37 14.47 -2.88
C GLU A 103 -19.03 15.85 -2.77
N ARG A 104 -18.76 16.71 -3.75
CA ARG A 104 -19.41 18.02 -3.83
C ARG A 104 -20.91 17.81 -4.10
N LEU A 105 -21.77 18.28 -3.19
CA LEU A 105 -23.22 18.26 -3.39
C LEU A 105 -23.58 18.99 -4.70
N LYS A 106 -24.39 18.36 -5.54
CA LYS A 106 -24.96 19.04 -6.72
C LYS A 106 -25.85 20.19 -6.22
N ALA A 107 -25.61 21.40 -6.75
CA ALA A 107 -26.45 22.54 -6.46
C ALA A 107 -27.90 22.23 -6.86
N ALA A 108 -28.84 22.52 -5.94
CA ALA A 108 -30.28 22.34 -6.13
C ALA A 108 -30.86 23.35 -7.13
#